data_AF-A0A2D6F7L8-F1
#
_entry.id   AF-A0A2D6F7L8-F1
#
_cell.length_a   1.000
_cell.length_b   1.000
_cell.length_c   1.000
_cell.angle_alpha   90.00
_cell.angle_beta   90.00
_cell.angle_gamma   90.00
#
_symmetry.space_group_name_H-M   'P 1'
#
loop_
_entity.id
_entity.type
_entity.pdbx_description
1 polymer ?
#
loop_
_entity_poly.entity_id
_entity_poly.type
_entity_poly.pdbx_seq_one_letter_code
_entity_poly.pdbx_strand_id
1 'polypeptide(L)'
;MGDVLGDELTSVSCASTGQSTTFENMFHHQSTTLEPMSFHYRFGRGDRVQIISGKFKGNTGTVDANVFQRSVDFPKDHLPCHYVLLDNHLVITINVNQVEPL
;
A
#
# COMPACT_ATOMS: atom_id res chain seq x y z
N MET A 1 -49.66 13.89 -24.28
CA MET A 1 -50.18 14.88 -23.30
C MET A 1 -49.95 14.30 -21.92
N GLY A 2 -49.09 14.96 -21.15
CA GLY A 2 -48.55 14.50 -19.87
C GLY A 2 -47.14 15.06 -19.72
N ASP A 3 -47.07 16.29 -19.21
CA ASP A 3 -45.88 17.15 -19.11
C ASP A 3 -45.03 16.89 -17.85
N VAL A 4 -43.71 17.01 -18.04
CA VAL A 4 -42.67 17.66 -17.20
C VAL A 4 -42.61 17.43 -15.68
N LEU A 5 -41.45 16.93 -15.24
CA LEU A 5 -40.74 17.14 -13.94
C LEU A 5 -39.42 16.35 -14.08
N GLY A 6 -38.21 16.82 -13.85
CA GLY A 6 -37.60 18.02 -13.28
C GLY A 6 -36.08 17.77 -13.30
N ASP A 7 -35.30 18.81 -13.09
CA ASP A 7 -33.88 18.93 -13.41
C ASP A 7 -32.90 18.09 -12.56
N GLU A 8 -31.65 18.10 -13.06
CA GLU A 8 -30.41 18.22 -12.28
C GLU A 8 -29.57 16.95 -11.97
N LEU A 9 -28.41 16.93 -12.64
CA LEU A 9 -27.09 16.42 -12.25
C LEU A 9 -27.03 15.49 -11.02
N THR A 10 -26.55 14.27 -11.26
CA THR A 10 -25.64 13.63 -10.30
C THR A 10 -24.51 12.97 -11.08
N SER A 11 -23.36 13.64 -11.11
CA SER A 11 -22.10 13.01 -11.42
C SER A 11 -21.90 11.84 -10.45
N VAL A 12 -21.62 10.65 -10.99
CA VAL A 12 -21.12 9.55 -10.18
C VAL A 12 -19.71 9.92 -9.72
N SER A 13 -19.61 10.59 -8.58
CA SER A 13 -18.36 10.69 -7.85
C SER A 13 -18.10 9.34 -7.20
N CYS A 14 -16.99 8.70 -7.59
CA CYS A 14 -16.45 7.60 -6.81
C CYS A 14 -15.86 8.20 -5.53
N ALA A 15 -16.69 8.31 -4.49
CA ALA A 15 -16.20 8.57 -3.15
C ALA A 15 -15.28 7.40 -2.76
N SER A 16 -13.98 7.70 -2.62
CA SER A 16 -13.01 6.79 -2.01
C SER A 16 -13.36 6.67 -0.52
N THR A 17 -14.29 5.77 -0.21
CA THR A 17 -14.65 5.45 1.17
C THR A 17 -13.69 4.40 1.70
N GLY A 18 -12.87 4.82 2.67
CA GLY A 18 -12.21 3.91 3.61
C GLY A 18 -10.73 3.71 3.36
N GLN A 19 -9.91 4.70 3.74
CA GLN A 19 -8.60 4.37 4.29
C GLN A 19 -8.83 3.57 5.58
N SER A 20 -8.79 2.25 5.48
CA SER A 20 -8.56 1.39 6.64
C SER A 20 -7.06 1.13 6.71
N THR A 21 -6.33 2.01 7.38
CA THR A 21 -4.88 1.91 7.58
C THR A 21 -4.53 1.12 8.84
N THR A 22 -5.36 0.14 9.20
CA THR A 22 -5.28 -0.48 10.52
C THR A 22 -5.03 -1.98 10.39
N PHE A 23 -3.78 -2.34 10.09
CA PHE A 23 -3.26 -3.70 10.31
C PHE A 23 -2.90 -3.89 11.81
N GLU A 24 -3.77 -3.49 12.73
CA GLU A 24 -3.45 -3.48 14.17
C GLU A 24 -3.26 -4.89 14.78
N ASN A 25 -3.64 -5.97 14.10
CA ASN A 25 -3.78 -7.27 14.76
C ASN A 25 -3.08 -8.44 14.04
N MET A 26 -1.90 -8.23 13.45
CA MET A 26 -1.10 -9.36 12.96
C MET A 26 -0.20 -9.92 14.09
N PHE A 27 -0.84 -10.47 15.12
CA PHE A 27 -0.18 -11.02 16.31
C PHE A 27 0.66 -12.25 15.98
N HIS A 28 1.98 -12.17 16.20
CA HIS A 28 2.79 -13.36 16.48
C HIS A 28 2.48 -13.79 17.92
N HIS A 29 1.97 -15.01 18.10
CA HIS A 29 1.86 -15.63 19.41
C HIS A 29 3.27 -15.93 19.95
N GLN A 30 3.92 -14.94 20.56
CA GLN A 30 4.91 -15.18 21.61
C GLN A 30 4.92 -14.02 22.60
N SER A 31 4.74 -14.40 23.85
CA SER A 31 4.53 -13.54 25.01
C SER A 31 5.81 -12.82 25.42
N THR A 32 5.84 -11.48 25.32
CA THR A 32 6.41 -10.53 26.32
C THR A 32 6.12 -9.10 25.88
N THR A 33 5.42 -8.34 26.73
CA THR A 33 5.30 -6.87 26.74
C THR A 33 5.21 -6.19 25.36
N LEU A 34 4.03 -6.22 24.76
CA LEU A 34 3.75 -5.54 23.50
C LEU A 34 3.51 -4.04 23.76
N GLU A 35 4.57 -3.24 23.75
CA GLU A 35 4.43 -1.94 23.11
C GLU A 35 4.07 -2.26 21.65
N PRO A 36 2.92 -1.78 21.11
CA PRO A 36 2.62 -1.98 19.71
C PRO A 36 3.77 -1.38 18.92
N MET A 37 4.52 -2.23 18.22
CA MET A 37 5.52 -1.79 17.25
C MET A 37 4.74 -1.08 16.14
N SER A 38 4.53 0.23 16.32
CA SER A 38 3.87 1.08 15.34
C SER A 38 4.81 1.22 14.16
N PHE A 39 4.65 0.35 13.16
CA PHE A 39 5.29 0.52 11.88
C PHE A 39 4.52 1.59 11.10
N HIS A 40 5.05 2.81 11.09
CA HIS A 40 4.52 3.88 10.27
C HIS A 40 4.91 3.65 8.82
N TYR A 41 3.98 3.08 8.04
CA TYR A 41 4.12 3.07 6.58
C TYR A 41 4.06 4.51 6.07
N ARG A 42 5.17 4.99 5.52
CA ARG A 42 5.25 6.34 4.93
C ARG A 42 4.41 6.48 3.66
N PHE A 43 4.21 5.36 2.96
CA PHE A 43 3.46 5.29 1.71
C PHE A 43 2.26 4.35 1.84
N GLY A 44 1.19 4.68 1.13
CA GLY A 44 -0.05 3.92 1.06
C GLY A 44 -0.47 3.67 -0.39
N ARG A 45 -1.60 2.98 -0.55
CA ARG A 45 -2.13 2.63 -1.87
C ARG A 45 -2.31 3.86 -2.76
N GLY A 46 -1.80 3.79 -3.98
CA GLY A 46 -1.82 4.87 -4.97
C GLY A 46 -0.58 5.74 -5.00
N ASP A 47 0.28 5.68 -3.97
CA ASP A 47 1.51 6.48 -3.95
C ASP A 47 2.51 6.00 -5.00
N ARG A 48 3.13 6.98 -5.68
CA ARG A 48 4.21 6.76 -6.63
C ARG A 48 5.54 6.70 -5.90
N VAL A 49 6.30 5.64 -6.16
CA VAL A 49 7.58 5.40 -5.49
C VAL A 49 8.67 5.00 -6.49
N GLN A 50 9.91 5.36 -6.16
CA GLN A 50 11.11 4.82 -6.77
C GLN A 50 11.78 3.82 -5.83
N ILE A 51 12.23 2.68 -6.37
CA ILE A 51 13.01 1.71 -5.62
C ILE A 51 14.47 2.14 -5.61
N ILE A 52 15.03 2.36 -4.42
CA ILE A 52 16.36 2.97 -4.25
C ILE A 52 17.48 1.95 -3.96
N SER A 53 17.14 0.71 -3.60
CA SER A 53 18.10 -0.35 -3.29
C SER A 53 17.57 -1.75 -3.63
N GLY A 54 18.44 -2.76 -3.60
CA GLY A 54 18.07 -4.15 -3.84
C GLY A 54 17.91 -4.50 -5.33
N LYS A 55 17.27 -5.65 -5.59
CA LYS A 55 17.18 -6.26 -6.92
C LYS A 55 16.50 -5.39 -7.98
N PHE A 56 15.56 -4.54 -7.57
CA PHE A 56 14.75 -3.70 -8.45
C PHE A 56 15.13 -2.22 -8.40
N LYS A 57 16.35 -1.90 -7.95
CA LYS A 57 16.83 -0.52 -7.87
C LYS A 57 16.68 0.22 -9.20
N GLY A 58 16.14 1.43 -9.14
CA GLY A 58 15.92 2.33 -10.28
C GLY A 58 14.53 2.21 -10.91
N ASN A 59 13.81 1.11 -10.66
CA ASN A 59 12.44 0.95 -11.12
C ASN A 59 11.47 1.85 -10.34
N THR A 60 10.44 2.31 -11.04
CA THR A 60 9.33 3.09 -10.50
C THR A 60 8.05 2.28 -10.53
N GLY A 61 7.13 2.61 -9.63
CA GLY A 61 5.85 1.94 -9.55
C GLY A 61 4.87 2.64 -8.62
N THR A 62 3.73 1.98 -8.44
CA THR A 62 2.63 2.45 -7.59
C THR A 62 2.42 1.45 -6.46
N VAL A 63 2.33 1.95 -5.22
CA VAL A 63 1.99 1.11 -4.07
C VAL A 63 0.54 0.63 -4.21
N ASP A 64 0.31 -0.68 -4.09
CA ASP A 64 -1.03 -1.26 -4.09
C ASP A 64 -1.50 -1.62 -2.66
N ALA A 65 -0.59 -2.11 -1.81
CA ALA A 65 -0.89 -2.46 -0.42
C ALA A 65 0.33 -2.43 0.50
N ASN A 66 0.06 -2.30 1.79
CA ASN A 66 1.04 -2.47 2.86
C ASN A 66 0.89 -3.87 3.47
N VAL A 67 1.99 -4.59 3.67
CA VAL A 67 1.99 -6.00 4.07
C VAL A 67 3.17 -6.29 4.99
N PHE A 68 3.00 -7.19 5.96
CA PHE A 68 4.11 -7.67 6.79
C PHE A 68 4.47 -9.10 6.41
N GLN A 69 5.51 -9.25 5.59
CA GLN A 69 5.90 -10.53 5.01
C GLN A 69 7.35 -10.51 4.53
N ARG A 70 7.78 -11.62 3.89
CA ARG A 70 9.09 -11.73 3.26
C ARG A 70 9.11 -10.96 1.93
N SER A 71 10.23 -10.32 1.63
CA SER A 71 10.43 -9.60 0.37
C SER A 71 11.42 -10.32 -0.54
N VAL A 72 11.58 -9.80 -1.76
CA VAL A 72 12.53 -10.38 -2.73
C VAL A 72 13.98 -10.28 -2.24
N ASP A 73 14.34 -9.19 -1.57
CA ASP A 73 15.69 -8.97 -1.04
C ASP A 73 15.87 -9.54 0.38
N PHE A 74 14.77 -9.78 1.11
CA PHE A 74 14.76 -10.36 2.47
C PHE A 74 13.89 -11.63 2.53
N PRO A 75 14.33 -12.74 1.90
CA PRO A 75 13.51 -13.96 1.75
C PRO A 75 13.41 -14.81 3.02
N LYS A 76 14.09 -14.43 4.11
CA LYS A 76 14.08 -15.15 5.39
C LYS A 76 13.37 -14.37 6.50
N ASP A 77 13.25 -13.05 6.35
CA ASP A 77 12.77 -12.17 7.41
C ASP A 77 11.36 -11.66 7.08
N HIS A 78 10.45 -11.78 8.04
CA HIS A 78 9.15 -11.13 7.94
C HIS A 78 9.29 -9.68 8.40
N LEU A 79 9.12 -8.74 7.47
CA LEU A 79 9.33 -7.31 7.69
C LEU A 79 8.16 -6.51 7.09
N PRO A 80 7.96 -5.25 7.53
CA PRO A 80 7.06 -4.33 6.85
C PRO A 80 7.50 -4.12 5.41
N CYS A 81 6.56 -4.29 4.48
CA CYS A 81 6.78 -4.23 3.04
C CYS A 81 5.62 -3.54 2.31
N HIS A 82 5.88 -3.11 1.08
CA HIS A 82 4.87 -2.69 0.12
C HIS A 82 4.72 -3.74 -0.98
N TYR A 83 3.47 -3.98 -1.40
CA TYR A 83 3.21 -4.44 -2.75
C TYR A 83 3.30 -3.25 -3.69
N VAL A 84 4.21 -3.32 -4.65
CA VAL A 84 4.40 -2.28 -5.67
C VAL A 84 4.13 -2.88 -7.04
N LEU A 85 3.18 -2.28 -7.76
CA LEU A 85 3.01 -2.50 -9.19
C LEU A 85 4.02 -1.63 -9.93
N LEU A 86 5.07 -2.24 -10.45
CA LEU A 86 6.06 -1.56 -11.26
C LEU A 86 5.46 -1.11 -12.60
N ASP A 87 6.03 -0.05 -13.18
CA ASP A 87 5.57 0.49 -14.47
C ASP A 87 5.72 -0.50 -15.64
N ASN A 88 6.54 -1.54 -15.47
CA ASN A 88 6.66 -2.67 -16.40
C ASN A 88 5.63 -3.79 -16.14
N HIS A 89 4.59 -3.50 -15.36
CA HIS A 89 3.49 -4.40 -15.00
C HIS A 89 3.86 -5.60 -14.10
N LEU A 90 5.07 -5.64 -13.55
CA LEU A 90 5.45 -6.62 -12.54
C LEU A 90 4.98 -6.18 -11.15
N VAL A 91 4.36 -7.09 -10.39
CA VAL A 91 4.07 -6.86 -8.96
C VAL A 91 5.20 -7.45 -8.12
N ILE A 92 5.74 -6.65 -7.21
CA ILE A 92 6.81 -7.08 -6.30
C ILE A 92 6.43 -6.81 -4.84
N THR A 93 7.07 -7.56 -3.94
CA THR A 93 7.13 -7.22 -2.51
C THR A 93 8.48 -6.60 -2.20
N ILE A 94 8.49 -5.39 -1.67
CA ILE A 94 9.71 -4.64 -1.33
C ILE A 94 9.64 -4.13 0.10
N ASN A 95 10.76 -4.11 0.84
CA ASN A 95 10.77 -3.58 2.20
C ASN A 95 10.51 -2.06 2.20
N VAL A 96 9.82 -1.55 3.23
CA VAL A 96 9.46 -0.13 3.36
C VAL A 96 10.65 0.84 3.30
N ASN A 97 11.85 0.39 3.69
CA ASN A 97 13.06 1.21 3.71
C ASN A 97 13.78 1.26 2.34
N GLN A 98 13.27 0.56 1.33
CA GLN A 98 13.90 0.48 0.01
C GLN A 98 13.20 1.38 -1.03
N VAL A 99 12.29 2.25 -0.60
CA VAL A 99 11.51 3.14 -1.49
C VAL A 99 11.58 4.59 -1.06
N GLU A 100 11.52 5.50 -2.04
CA GLU A 100 11.43 6.95 -1.87
C GLU A 100 10.27 7.51 -2.72
N PRO A 101 9.74 8.71 -2.37
CA PRO A 101 8.70 9.33 -3.19
C PRO A 101 9.28 9.70 -4.56
N LEU A 102 8.46 9.55 -5.60
CA LEU A 102 8.80 10.01 -6.95
C LEU A 102 8.51 11.50 -7.13
#